data_AF-A0A1G5DG86-F1
#
_entry.id   AF-A0A1G5DG86-F1
#
_cell.length_a   1.000
_cell.length_b   1.000
_cell.length_c   1.000
_cell.angle_alpha   90.00
_cell.angle_beta   90.00
_cell.angle_gamma   90.00
#
_symmetry.space_group_name_H-M   'P 1'
#
loop_
_entity.id
_entity.type
_entity.pdbx_description
1 polymer ?
#
loop_
_entity_poly.entity_id
_entity_poly.type
_entity_poly.pdbx_seq_one_letter_code
_entity_poly.pdbx_strand_id
1 'polypeptide(L)' 'MATKNLTIRLSDQLIEASKEYAKKQGKSLNEMIREFLEGSVKKPADYETPMERLTKIAEENAVYGKGYKFKREDGHER' A
#
# COMPACT_ATOMS: atom_id res chain seq x y z
N MET A 1 -24.32 3.41 -2.87
CA MET A 1 -23.19 3.71 -3.78
C MET A 1 -23.60 3.32 -5.19
N ALA A 2 -23.36 4.17 -6.19
CA ALA A 2 -23.69 3.85 -7.58
C ALA A 2 -22.72 2.80 -8.11
N THR A 3 -23.24 1.69 -8.63
CA THR A 3 -22.47 0.66 -9.32
C THR A 3 -22.29 1.03 -10.79
N LYS A 4 -21.06 0.97 -11.29
CA LYS A 4 -20.74 1.12 -12.71
C LYS A 4 -20.08 -0.16 -13.24
N ASN A 5 -20.41 -0.53 -14.47
CA ASN A 5 -19.77 -1.65 -15.15
C ASN A 5 -18.45 -1.19 -15.77
N LEU A 6 -17.40 -1.98 -15.58
CA LEU A 6 -16.07 -1.77 -16.16
C LEU A 6 -15.79 -2.87 -17.18
N THR A 7 -15.48 -2.49 -18.41
CA THR A 7 -15.03 -3.43 -19.45
C THR A 7 -13.53 -3.31 -19.62
N ILE A 8 -12.81 -4.42 -19.47
CA ILE A 8 -11.35 -4.48 -19.57
C ILE A 8 -10.99 -5.44 -20.71
N ARG A 9 -10.04 -5.06 -21.57
CA ARG A 9 -9.46 -5.97 -22.56
C ARG A 9 -8.30 -6.73 -21.93
N LEU A 10 -8.38 -8.05 -21.98
CA LEU A 10 -7.37 -8.97 -21.47
C LEU A 10 -7.15 -10.05 -22.54
N SER A 11 -5.98 -10.70 -22.54
CA SER A 11 -5.77 -11.87 -23.40
C SER A 11 -6.58 -13.06 -22.89
N ASP A 12 -7.03 -13.92 -23.80
CA ASP A 12 -7.84 -15.10 -23.45
C ASP A 12 -7.10 -16.03 -22.47
N GLN A 13 -5.79 -16.21 -22.66
CA GLN A 13 -4.95 -17.01 -21.76
C GLN A 13 -4.95 -16.45 -20.33
N LEU A 14 -4.91 -15.12 -20.20
CA LEU A 14 -4.93 -14.48 -18.89
C LEU A 14 -6.30 -14.63 -18.23
N ILE A 15 -7.38 -14.51 -18.98
CA ILE A 15 -8.75 -14.70 -18.47
C ILE A 15 -8.92 -16.11 -17.88
N GLU A 16 -8.49 -17.14 -18.60
CA GLU A 16 -8.61 -18.52 -18.12
C GLU A 16 -7.71 -18.80 -16.90
N ALA A 17 -6.46 -18.35 -16.93
CA ALA A 17 -5.55 -18.46 -15.78
C ALA A 17 -6.10 -17.74 -14.55
N SER A 18 -6.64 -16.53 -14.72
CA SER A 18 -7.22 -15.76 -13.61
C SER A 18 -8.51 -16.38 -13.07
N LYS A 19 -9.35 -16.99 -13.93
CA LYS A 19 -10.53 -17.74 -13.47
C LYS A 19 -10.14 -18.97 -12.66
N GLU A 20 -9.14 -19.72 -13.11
CA GLU A 20 -8.67 -20.90 -12.37
C GLU A 20 -8.09 -20.50 -11.01
N TYR A 21 -7.30 -19.43 -10.98
CA TYR A 21 -6.75 -18.86 -9.76
C TYR A 21 -7.84 -18.38 -8.80
N ALA A 22 -8.88 -17.71 -9.31
CA ALA A 22 -10.03 -17.29 -8.49
C ALA A 22 -10.80 -18.48 -7.92
N LYS A 23 -11.04 -19.53 -8.72
CA LYS A 23 -11.68 -20.77 -8.26
C LYS A 23 -10.90 -21.45 -7.13
N LYS A 24 -9.56 -21.49 -7.20
CA LYS A 24 -8.71 -22.05 -6.13
C LYS A 24 -8.88 -21.31 -4.80
N GLN A 25 -9.24 -20.03 -4.84
CA GLN A 25 -9.54 -19.23 -3.65
C GLN A 25 -11.03 -19.23 -3.26
N GLY A 26 -11.88 -19.99 -3.96
CA GLY A 26 -13.32 -20.02 -3.72
C GLY A 26 -14.06 -18.74 -4.15
N LYS A 27 -13.45 -17.90 -4.98
CA LYS A 27 -13.99 -16.59 -5.39
C LYS A 27 -14.28 -16.53 -6.88
N SER A 28 -15.13 -15.59 -7.30
CA SER A 28 -15.27 -15.26 -8.71
C SER A 28 -14.16 -14.30 -9.16
N LEU A 29 -13.83 -14.32 -10.46
CA LEU A 29 -12.85 -13.38 -11.02
C LEU A 29 -13.25 -11.92 -10.77
N ASN A 30 -14.54 -11.59 -10.88
CA ASN A 30 -15.04 -10.25 -10.60
C ASN A 30 -14.88 -9.84 -9.13
N GLU A 31 -15.12 -10.77 -8.21
CA GLU A 31 -14.94 -10.51 -6.78
C GLU A 31 -13.47 -10.28 -6.45
N MET A 32 -12.58 -11.11 -7.01
CA MET A 32 -11.13 -10.94 -6.87
C MET A 32 -10.65 -9.59 -7.41
N ILE A 33 -11.14 -9.16 -8.58
CA ILE A 33 -10.81 -7.84 -9.15
C ILE A 33 -11.31 -6.73 -8.24
N ARG A 34 -12.53 -6.85 -7.70
CA ARG A 34 -13.09 -5.85 -6.78
C ARG A 34 -12.27 -5.73 -5.51
N GLU A 35 -11.94 -6.85 -4.87
CA GLU A 35 -11.11 -6.85 -3.67
C GLU A 35 -9.72 -6.29 -3.93
N PHE A 36 -9.10 -6.62 -5.07
CA PHE A 36 -7.81 -6.08 -5.45
C PHE A 36 -7.85 -4.55 -5.63
N LEU A 37 -8.87 -4.05 -6.33
CA LEU A 37 -9.05 -2.61 -6.54
C LEU A 37 -9.37 -1.90 -5.22
N GLU A 38 -10.22 -2.48 -4.38
CA GLU A 38 -10.50 -1.95 -3.05
C GLU A 38 -9.24 -1.91 -2.18
N GLY A 39 -8.43 -2.97 -2.16
CA GLY A 39 -7.19 -3.01 -1.39
C GLY A 39 -6.12 -2.06 -1.92
N SER A 40 -6.08 -1.83 -3.24
CA SER A 40 -5.13 -0.91 -3.87
C SER A 40 -5.47 0.57 -3.62
N VAL A 41 -6.76 0.88 -3.44
CA VAL A 41 -7.24 2.27 -3.26
C VAL A 41 -7.56 2.59 -1.81
N LYS A 42 -7.96 1.61 -0.99
CA LYS A 42 -8.13 1.78 0.45
C LYS A 42 -6.76 1.99 1.08
N LYS A 43 -6.39 3.25 1.21
CA LYS A 43 -5.44 3.69 2.21
C LYS A 43 -6.01 3.30 3.59
N PRO A 44 -5.25 2.61 4.47
CA PRO A 44 -5.67 2.42 5.84
C PRO A 44 -6.07 3.76 6.48
N ALA A 45 -6.97 3.75 7.46
CA ALA A 45 -7.42 4.98 8.12
C ALA A 45 -6.24 5.79 8.70
N ASP A 46 -5.18 5.09 9.11
CA ASP A 46 -3.90 5.63 9.59
C ASP A 46 -2.81 5.71 8.51
N TYR A 47 -3.16 5.75 7.22
CA TYR A 47 -2.18 5.94 6.16
C TYR A 47 -1.69 7.40 6.16
N GLU A 48 -0.64 7.64 6.93
CA GLU A 48 0.14 8.86 6.85
C GLU A 48 0.92 8.85 5.53
N THR A 49 0.74 9.85 4.67
CA THR A 49 1.56 9.93 3.46
C THR A 49 3.03 10.05 3.85
N PRO A 50 3.98 9.60 2.99
CA PRO A 50 5.41 9.77 3.28
C PRO A 50 5.78 11.22 3.61
N MET A 51 5.10 12.19 2.98
CA MET A 51 5.28 13.61 3.25
C MET A 51 4.71 14.03 4.60
N GLU A 52 3.51 13.59 4.99
CA GLU A 52 2.97 13.85 6.34
C GLU A 52 3.86 13.26 7.43
N ARG A 53 4.37 12.05 7.22
CA ARG A 53 5.32 11.41 8.14
C ARG A 53 6.64 12.17 8.24
N LEU A 54 7.17 12.64 7.11
CA LEU A 54 8.38 13.46 7.08
C LEU A 54 8.16 14.81 7.77
N THR A 55 7.01 15.46 7.54
CA THR A 55 6.66 16.71 8.21
C THR A 55 6.54 16.51 9.70
N LYS A 56 5.87 15.45 10.16
CA LYS A 56 5.75 15.13 11.59
C LYS A 56 7.11 14.87 12.23
N ILE A 57 7.97 14.07 11.60
CA ILE A 57 9.35 13.84 12.07
C ILE A 57 10.11 15.16 12.12
N ALA A 58 9.96 16.02 11.11
CA ALA A 58 10.59 17.33 11.09
C ALA A 58 10.07 18.23 12.21
N GLU A 59 8.77 18.30 12.46
CA GLU A 59 8.18 19.08 13.56
C GLU A 59 8.61 18.57 14.93
N GLU A 60 8.58 17.24 15.14
CA GLU A 60 8.99 16.59 16.39
C GLU A 60 10.50 16.76 16.66
N ASN A 61 11.34 16.79 15.62
CA ASN A 61 12.80 16.81 15.76
C ASN A 61 13.47 18.16 15.47
N ALA A 62 12.79 19.11 14.81
CA ALA A 62 13.33 20.44 14.51
C ALA A 62 13.63 21.27 15.76
N VAL A 63 13.00 20.93 16.90
CA VAL A 63 13.21 21.61 18.19
C VAL A 63 14.55 21.19 18.84
N TYR A 64 15.14 20.05 18.49
CA TYR A 64 16.43 19.59 19.02
C TYR A 64 17.62 20.23 18.28
N GLY A 65 17.56 21.57 18.16
CA GLY A 65 18.36 22.47 17.32
C GLY A 65 19.87 22.56 17.57
N LYS A 66 20.53 21.47 17.97
CA LYS A 66 21.99 21.34 17.87
C LYS A 66 22.28 19.96 17.30
N GLY A 67 22.30 19.89 15.96
CA GLY A 67 22.57 18.65 15.23
C GLY A 67 23.69 17.84 15.88
N TYR A 68 23.37 16.62 16.27
CA TYR A 68 24.33 15.70 16.88
C TYR A 68 25.11 14.99 15.77
N LYS A 69 26.43 15.13 15.75
CA LYS A 69 27.28 14.41 14.80
C LYS A 69 27.47 12.98 15.29
N PHE A 70 26.51 12.12 14.95
CA PHE A 70 26.55 10.70 15.26
C PHE A 70 27.80 10.05 14.64
N LYS A 71 28.69 9.49 15.47
CA LYS A 71 29.72 8.58 14.96
C LYS A 71 29.16 7.16 15.02
N ARG A 72 29.49 6.35 14.02
CA ARG A 72 29.03 4.96 13.93
C ARG A 72 29.41 4.11 15.16
N GLU A 73 30.49 4.47 15.82
CA GLU A 73 31.03 3.79 17.00
C GLU A 73 30.14 3.98 18.25
N ASP A 74 29.43 5.12 18.37
CA ASP A 74 28.56 5.42 19.52
C ASP A 74 27.32 4.51 19.59
N GLY A 75 26.93 3.86 18.49
CA GLY A 75 25.74 3.00 18.42
C GLY A 75 25.97 1.53 18.80
N HIS A 76 27.21 1.16 19.12
CA HIS A 76 27.61 -0.22 19.38
C HIS A 76 27.88 -0.55 20.85
N GLU A 77 27.81 0.42 21.76
CA GLU A 77 27.81 0.15 23.20
C GLU A 77 26.38 -0.18 23.66
N ARG A 78 26.16 -1.45 24.02
CA ARG A 78 24.96 -1.95 24.72
C ARG A 78 25.38 -2.58 26.03
#